data_AF-A0A6N2EET9-F1
#
_entry.id   AF-A0A6N2EET9-F1
#
_cell.length_a   1.000
_cell.length_b   1.000
_cell.length_c   1.000
_cell.angle_alpha   90.00
_cell.angle_beta   90.00
_cell.angle_gamma   90.00
#
_symmetry.space_group_name_H-M   'P 1'
#
loop_
_entity.id
_entity.type
_entity.pdbx_description
1 polymer ?
#
loop_
_entity_poly.entity_id
_entity_poly.type
_entity_poly.pdbx_seq_one_letter_code
_entity_poly.pdbx_strand_id
1 'polypeptide(L)'
;ALALLWQASAWRDELRQLLHLQAERTDRRLHPLPWALPVPLRVHGRYSRAEIEAAFGILRDDAPWIHREGVLWHEPSHTDLLFITLNKSEALFSPSTRYRDLALGPSLFHWESQSTTTAASPTGQRYIHHEARGSRVLLFVREHRREGGRAGGVTEPFRCLGFVRYESHEGERPMAIRWRLERPIPAGWMQGMGLAV
;
A
#
# COMPACT_ATOMS: atom_id res chain seq x y z
N ALA A 1 -25.91 -10.85 -14.99
CA ALA A 1 -24.94 -9.92 -15.60
C ALA A 1 -23.78 -10.67 -16.30
N LEU A 2 -22.93 -11.41 -15.58
CA LEU A 2 -21.79 -12.14 -16.17
C LEU A 2 -22.19 -13.15 -17.26
N ALA A 3 -23.29 -13.89 -17.09
CA ALA A 3 -23.79 -14.82 -18.11
C ALA A 3 -24.16 -14.13 -19.43
N LEU A 4 -24.68 -12.91 -19.39
CA LEU A 4 -25.01 -12.12 -20.59
C LEU A 4 -23.75 -11.63 -21.30
N LEU A 5 -22.73 -11.20 -20.53
CA LEU A 5 -21.42 -10.84 -21.07
C LEU A 5 -20.76 -12.02 -21.80
N TRP A 6 -20.86 -13.22 -21.23
CA TRP A 6 -20.29 -14.44 -21.82
C TRP A 6 -20.98 -14.90 -23.11
N GLN A 7 -22.24 -14.51 -23.31
CA GLN A 7 -23.01 -14.81 -24.53
C GLN A 7 -22.73 -13.81 -25.66
N ALA A 8 -22.24 -12.60 -25.35
CA ALA A 8 -21.91 -11.57 -26.33
C ALA A 8 -20.50 -11.78 -26.90
N SER A 9 -20.38 -12.58 -27.97
CA SER A 9 -19.08 -12.93 -28.59
C SER A 9 -18.25 -11.70 -29.00
N ALA A 10 -18.90 -10.70 -29.60
CA ALA A 10 -18.24 -9.46 -30.04
C ALA A 10 -17.57 -8.72 -28.86
N TRP A 11 -18.27 -8.57 -27.74
CA TRP A 11 -17.73 -7.89 -26.55
C TRP A 11 -16.61 -8.68 -25.89
N ARG A 12 -16.74 -10.01 -25.86
CA ARG A 12 -15.67 -10.89 -25.35
C ARG A 12 -14.41 -10.79 -26.20
N ASP A 13 -14.56 -10.71 -27.51
CA ASP A 13 -13.43 -10.60 -28.43
C ASP A 13 -12.73 -9.24 -28.32
N GLU A 14 -13.49 -8.15 -28.19
CA GLU A 14 -12.97 -6.82 -27.87
C GLU A 14 -12.24 -6.79 -26.51
N LEU A 15 -12.85 -7.36 -25.45
CA LEU A 15 -12.20 -7.47 -24.15
C LEU A 15 -10.89 -8.26 -24.23
N ARG A 16 -10.84 -9.34 -25.00
CA ARG A 16 -9.60 -10.10 -25.20
C ARG A 16 -8.53 -9.27 -25.90
N GLN A 17 -8.90 -8.51 -26.94
CA GLN A 17 -7.98 -7.60 -27.63
C GLN A 17 -7.45 -6.52 -26.68
N LEU A 18 -8.32 -5.92 -25.87
CA LEU A 18 -7.93 -4.95 -24.84
C LEU A 18 -6.98 -5.57 -23.82
N LEU A 19 -7.26 -6.78 -23.33
CA LEU A 19 -6.37 -7.48 -22.40
C LEU A 19 -5.00 -7.75 -23.01
N HIS A 20 -4.91 -8.15 -24.28
CA HIS A 20 -3.63 -8.31 -24.98
C HIS A 20 -2.87 -6.99 -25.10
N LEU A 21 -3.55 -5.92 -25.54
CA LEU A 21 -2.95 -4.59 -25.66
C LEU A 21 -2.45 -4.07 -24.31
N GLN A 22 -3.22 -4.28 -23.24
CA GLN A 22 -2.82 -3.90 -21.89
C GLN A 22 -1.65 -4.76 -21.40
N ALA A 23 -1.63 -6.07 -21.70
CA ALA A 23 -0.51 -6.94 -21.34
C ALA A 23 0.80 -6.51 -22.00
N GLU A 24 0.76 -6.06 -23.27
CA GLU A 24 1.94 -5.50 -23.96
C GLU A 24 2.41 -4.17 -23.35
N ARG A 25 1.47 -3.35 -22.85
CA ARG A 25 1.74 -2.06 -22.20
C ARG A 25 2.07 -2.17 -20.71
N THR A 26 1.86 -3.34 -20.10
CA THR A 26 2.03 -3.53 -18.66
C THR A 26 3.50 -3.52 -18.28
N ASP A 27 3.85 -2.70 -17.30
CA ASP A 27 5.17 -2.70 -16.66
C ASP A 27 5.48 -4.10 -16.11
N ARG A 28 6.47 -4.78 -16.71
CA ARG A 28 6.83 -6.18 -16.43
C ARG A 28 7.46 -6.39 -15.04
N ARG A 29 7.44 -5.39 -14.16
CA ARG A 29 8.07 -5.40 -12.83
C ARG A 29 7.11 -5.76 -11.71
N LEU A 30 6.02 -6.47 -12.00
CA LEU A 30 5.12 -7.01 -10.98
C LEU A 30 5.66 -8.33 -10.45
N HIS A 31 5.70 -8.47 -9.13
CA HIS A 31 6.18 -9.69 -8.49
C HIS A 31 5.09 -10.30 -7.60
N PRO A 32 5.00 -11.63 -7.51
CA PRO A 32 4.11 -12.24 -6.52
C PRO A 32 4.50 -11.76 -5.12
N LEU A 33 3.49 -11.57 -4.26
CA LEU A 33 3.74 -11.44 -2.83
C LEU A 33 4.22 -12.82 -2.33
N PRO A 34 5.33 -12.90 -1.56
CA PRO A 34 5.86 -14.15 -1.02
C PRO A 34 4.96 -14.65 0.13
N TRP A 35 3.74 -15.04 -0.20
CA TRP A 35 2.71 -15.55 0.71
C TRP A 35 1.98 -16.73 0.09
N ALA A 36 1.40 -17.58 0.94
CA ALA A 36 0.60 -18.72 0.51
C ALA A 36 -0.89 -18.39 0.33
N LEU A 37 -1.32 -17.17 0.67
CA LEU A 37 -2.73 -16.77 0.62
C LEU A 37 -3.15 -16.42 -0.82
N PRO A 38 -4.41 -16.73 -1.21
CA PRO A 38 -4.92 -16.50 -2.56
C PRO A 38 -5.30 -15.04 -2.81
N VAL A 39 -4.50 -14.10 -2.32
CA VAL A 39 -4.78 -12.67 -2.48
C VAL A 39 -4.09 -12.18 -3.76
N PRO A 40 -4.85 -11.67 -4.75
CA PRO A 40 -4.37 -11.43 -6.12
C PRO A 40 -3.52 -10.17 -6.30
N LEU A 41 -2.96 -9.63 -5.21
CA LEU A 41 -2.11 -8.46 -5.24
C LEU A 41 -0.67 -8.85 -5.58
N ARG A 42 0.00 -7.99 -6.33
CA ARG A 42 1.41 -8.13 -6.70
C ARG A 42 2.19 -6.96 -6.14
N VAL A 43 3.38 -7.26 -5.65
CA VAL A 43 4.39 -6.24 -5.36
C VAL A 43 4.58 -5.43 -6.63
N HIS A 44 4.69 -4.11 -6.47
CA HIS A 44 4.81 -3.08 -7.50
C HIS A 44 3.52 -2.75 -8.28
N GLY A 45 2.44 -3.49 -8.04
CA GLY A 45 1.12 -3.23 -8.64
C GLY A 45 0.48 -1.95 -8.11
N ARG A 46 -0.42 -1.37 -8.92
CA ARG A 46 -1.23 -0.20 -8.56
C ARG A 46 -2.66 -0.65 -8.29
N TYR A 47 -3.17 -0.30 -7.12
CA TYR A 47 -4.49 -0.70 -6.65
C TYR A 47 -5.16 0.46 -5.93
N SER A 48 -6.41 0.72 -6.24
CA SER A 48 -7.30 1.50 -5.40
C SER A 48 -7.46 0.82 -4.04
N ARG A 49 -7.90 1.59 -3.05
CA ARG A 49 -8.19 1.02 -1.73
C ARG A 49 -9.30 -0.03 -1.76
N ALA A 50 -10.31 0.17 -2.60
CA ALA A 50 -11.40 -0.79 -2.78
C ALA A 50 -10.87 -2.13 -3.34
N GLU A 51 -9.98 -2.10 -4.33
CA GLU A 51 -9.35 -3.32 -4.87
C GLU A 51 -8.52 -4.04 -3.80
N ILE A 52 -7.77 -3.29 -2.96
CA ILE A 52 -7.00 -3.87 -1.86
C ILE A 52 -7.94 -4.53 -0.85
N GLU A 53 -8.95 -3.81 -0.35
CA GLU A 53 -9.88 -4.35 0.64
C GLU A 53 -10.71 -5.53 0.09
N ALA A 54 -11.10 -5.50 -1.20
CA ALA A 54 -11.74 -6.64 -1.85
C ALA A 54 -10.80 -7.84 -1.98
N ALA A 55 -9.52 -7.60 -2.32
CA ALA A 55 -8.52 -8.66 -2.41
C ALA A 55 -8.26 -9.36 -1.07
N PHE A 56 -8.44 -8.65 0.05
CA PHE A 56 -8.39 -9.22 1.41
C PHE A 56 -9.75 -9.74 1.91
N GLY A 57 -10.84 -9.65 1.14
CA GLY A 57 -12.17 -10.11 1.55
C GLY A 57 -12.87 -9.20 2.59
N ILE A 58 -12.39 -7.98 2.74
CA ILE A 58 -12.89 -6.98 3.70
C ILE A 58 -14.05 -6.21 3.09
N LEU A 59 -13.87 -5.74 1.85
CA LEU A 59 -14.95 -5.15 1.07
C LEU A 59 -15.79 -6.28 0.46
N ARG A 60 -17.06 -6.34 0.84
CA ARG A 60 -18.02 -7.35 0.37
C ARG A 60 -19.32 -6.68 -0.06
N ASP A 61 -20.13 -7.38 -0.84
CA ASP A 61 -21.42 -6.87 -1.32
C ASP A 61 -22.36 -6.47 -0.16
N ASP A 62 -22.29 -7.18 0.96
CA ASP A 62 -23.06 -6.93 2.18
C ASP A 62 -22.37 -5.98 3.18
N ALA A 63 -21.14 -5.56 2.90
CA ALA A 63 -20.35 -4.63 3.71
C ALA A 63 -19.56 -3.64 2.81
N PRO A 64 -20.25 -2.68 2.16
CA PRO A 64 -19.66 -1.83 1.12
C PRO A 64 -18.84 -0.64 1.68
N TRP A 65 -18.52 -0.64 2.98
CA TRP A 65 -17.83 0.48 3.62
C TRP A 65 -16.31 0.32 3.52
N ILE A 66 -15.68 1.23 2.78
CA ILE A 66 -14.23 1.31 2.66
C ILE A 66 -13.67 1.93 3.95
N HIS A 67 -12.71 1.25 4.60
CA HIS A 67 -12.03 1.80 5.77
C HIS A 67 -11.35 3.12 5.40
N ARG A 68 -11.39 4.12 6.29
CA ARG A 68 -10.75 5.43 6.04
C ARG A 68 -9.44 5.64 6.76
N GLU A 69 -9.09 4.74 7.68
CA GLU A 69 -7.90 4.83 8.51
C GLU A 69 -6.63 4.47 7.73
N GLY A 70 -5.50 5.07 8.11
CA GLY A 70 -4.21 4.84 7.46
C GLY A 70 -3.63 3.43 7.70
N VAL A 71 -4.18 2.67 8.64
CA VAL A 71 -3.75 1.31 8.96
C VAL A 71 -4.96 0.42 9.13
N LEU A 72 -4.82 -0.85 8.73
CA LEU A 72 -5.84 -1.87 8.88
C LEU A 72 -5.18 -3.17 9.34
N TRP A 73 -5.58 -3.68 10.50
CA TRP A 73 -5.21 -5.03 10.93
C TRP A 73 -6.18 -6.04 10.32
N HIS A 74 -5.66 -6.95 9.49
CA HIS A 74 -6.44 -8.03 8.90
C HIS A 74 -6.16 -9.36 9.60
N GLU A 75 -7.01 -9.67 10.59
CA GLU A 75 -6.92 -10.86 11.45
C GLU A 75 -6.78 -12.17 10.66
N PRO A 76 -7.61 -12.47 9.63
CA PRO A 76 -7.54 -13.77 8.93
C PRO A 76 -6.19 -14.04 8.25
N SER A 77 -5.46 -12.99 7.85
CA SER A 77 -4.13 -13.11 7.25
C SER A 77 -2.99 -12.77 8.21
N HIS A 78 -3.31 -12.43 9.46
CA HIS A 78 -2.39 -11.84 10.43
C HIS A 78 -1.49 -10.75 9.82
N THR A 79 -2.09 -9.81 9.08
CA THR A 79 -1.31 -8.79 8.34
C THR A 79 -1.79 -7.38 8.67
N ASP A 80 -0.89 -6.49 9.04
CA ASP A 80 -1.12 -5.04 9.08
C ASP A 80 -0.94 -4.45 7.67
N LEU A 81 -1.99 -3.83 7.13
CA LEU A 81 -1.96 -3.10 5.86
C LEU A 81 -1.73 -1.62 6.15
N LEU A 82 -0.59 -1.08 5.73
CA LEU A 82 -0.25 0.33 5.93
C LEU A 82 -0.52 1.12 4.65
N PHE A 83 -1.46 2.08 4.71
CA PHE A 83 -1.85 2.95 3.61
C PHE A 83 -1.21 4.33 3.78
N ILE A 84 -0.16 4.59 3.00
CA ILE A 84 0.73 5.72 3.16
C ILE A 84 0.53 6.70 2.01
N THR A 85 0.36 7.98 2.36
CA THR A 85 0.33 9.09 1.39
C THR A 85 1.49 10.03 1.75
N LEU A 86 2.47 10.15 0.85
CA LEU A 86 3.72 10.87 1.10
C LEU A 86 3.47 12.38 1.21
N ASN A 87 2.83 12.96 0.20
CA ASN A 87 2.49 14.38 0.16
C ASN A 87 1.11 14.62 0.79
N LYS A 88 1.12 14.85 2.10
CA LYS A 88 -0.04 15.37 2.84
C LYS A 88 -0.09 16.88 2.54
N SER A 89 -0.94 17.30 1.61
CA SER A 89 -1.11 18.69 1.13
C SER A 89 -0.86 19.77 2.20
N GLU A 90 -0.10 20.81 1.82
CA GLU A 90 0.51 21.92 2.59
C GLU A 90 -0.39 22.73 3.55
N ALA A 91 -1.67 22.43 3.71
CA ALA A 91 -2.61 23.30 4.42
C ALA A 91 -2.38 23.41 5.95
N LEU A 92 -1.45 22.67 6.56
CA LEU A 92 -1.31 22.62 8.03
C LEU A 92 0.11 22.31 8.56
N PHE A 93 1.24 22.78 8.00
CA PHE A 93 2.56 22.43 8.60
C PHE A 93 3.58 23.55 8.77
N SER A 94 4.02 23.70 10.03
CA SER A 94 5.17 24.51 10.47
C SER A 94 6.50 23.89 10.00
N PRO A 95 7.54 24.69 9.65
CA PRO A 95 8.80 24.21 9.04
C PRO A 95 9.69 23.31 9.91
N SER A 96 9.34 23.03 11.17
CA SER A 96 10.27 22.46 12.17
C SER A 96 10.08 20.98 12.54
N THR A 97 9.25 20.22 11.83
CA THR A 97 9.02 18.79 12.15
C THR A 97 9.15 17.95 10.88
N ARG A 98 10.38 17.59 10.51
CA ARG A 98 10.67 16.93 9.23
C ARG A 98 11.22 15.53 9.44
N TYR A 99 10.32 14.55 9.58
CA TYR A 99 10.27 13.26 8.86
C TYR A 99 8.81 12.79 8.97
N ARG A 100 8.19 12.29 7.89
CA ARG A 100 6.83 11.75 7.97
C ARG A 100 6.80 10.36 7.41
N ASP A 101 6.64 10.22 6.10
CA ASP A 101 6.67 8.93 5.45
C ASP A 101 7.54 9.10 4.19
N LEU A 102 8.62 8.32 4.04
CA LEU A 102 9.52 8.42 2.89
C LEU A 102 10.40 7.19 2.68
N ALA A 103 10.90 7.01 1.46
CA ALA A 103 11.94 6.03 1.18
C ALA A 103 13.32 6.59 1.54
N LEU A 104 14.00 5.96 2.50
CA LEU A 104 15.39 6.28 2.86
C LEU A 104 16.40 5.65 1.89
N GLY A 105 15.94 4.69 1.08
CA GLY A 105 16.72 4.03 0.05
C GLY A 105 15.88 2.96 -0.65
N PRO A 106 16.46 2.23 -1.62
CA PRO A 106 15.70 1.24 -2.38
C PRO A 106 15.04 0.17 -1.52
N SER A 107 15.63 -0.20 -0.38
CA SER A 107 15.11 -1.25 0.50
C SER A 107 14.73 -0.75 1.90
N LEU A 108 14.73 0.57 2.13
CA LEU A 108 14.49 1.14 3.46
C LEU A 108 13.44 2.22 3.39
N PHE A 109 12.41 2.09 4.22
CA PHE A 109 11.27 2.99 4.26
C PHE A 109 11.04 3.49 5.69
N HIS A 110 10.91 4.81 5.85
CA HIS A 110 10.55 5.45 7.09
C HIS A 110 9.04 5.68 7.14
N TRP A 111 8.41 5.31 8.25
CA TRP A 111 6.97 5.46 8.46
C TRP A 111 6.67 5.88 9.90
N GLU A 112 5.79 6.86 10.06
CA GLU A 112 5.29 7.26 11.38
C GLU A 112 3.95 6.60 11.71
N SER A 113 3.85 6.03 12.91
CA SER A 113 2.60 5.48 13.43
C SER A 113 1.56 6.56 13.71
N GLN A 114 0.33 6.13 14.00
CA GLN A 114 -0.66 7.03 14.59
C GLN A 114 -0.15 7.55 15.95
N SER A 115 -0.56 8.77 16.30
CA SER A 115 -0.13 9.47 17.53
C SER A 115 -0.45 8.73 18.84
N THR A 116 -1.38 7.78 18.80
CA THR A 116 -1.78 6.95 19.95
C THR A 116 -1.02 5.63 20.05
N THR A 117 -0.29 5.23 19.01
CA THR A 117 0.45 3.97 19.00
C THR A 117 1.80 4.15 19.69
N THR A 118 1.97 3.49 20.83
CA THR A 118 3.22 3.44 21.60
C THR A 118 3.96 2.13 21.34
N ALA A 119 5.27 2.08 21.62
CA ALA A 119 6.05 0.84 21.48
C ALA A 119 5.53 -0.26 22.42
N ALA A 120 5.02 0.13 23.59
CA ALA A 120 4.40 -0.79 24.56
C ALA A 120 2.95 -1.20 24.22
N SER A 121 2.27 -0.51 23.30
CA SER A 121 0.88 -0.84 22.94
C SER A 121 0.78 -2.19 22.23
N PRO A 122 -0.39 -2.86 22.25
CA PRO A 122 -0.59 -4.11 21.50
C PRO A 122 -0.21 -4.00 20.01
N THR A 123 -0.52 -2.86 19.38
CA THR A 123 -0.18 -2.57 17.98
C THR A 123 1.33 -2.35 17.79
N GLY A 124 1.96 -1.51 18.62
CA GLY A 124 3.41 -1.30 18.54
C GLY A 124 4.21 -2.57 18.78
N GLN A 125 3.79 -3.38 19.76
CA GLN A 125 4.36 -4.70 20.02
C GLN A 125 4.17 -5.67 18.85
N ARG A 126 3.05 -5.58 18.13
CA ARG A 126 2.83 -6.36 16.92
C ARG A 126 3.76 -5.92 15.79
N TYR A 127 4.03 -4.62 15.63
CA TYR A 127 5.02 -4.13 14.65
C TYR A 127 6.45 -4.57 14.96
N ILE A 128 6.90 -4.40 16.21
CA ILE A 128 8.28 -4.70 16.63
C ILE A 128 8.57 -6.21 16.55
N HIS A 129 7.60 -7.03 16.93
CA HIS A 129 7.76 -8.48 17.05
C HIS A 129 6.97 -9.25 15.99
N HIS A 130 6.69 -8.65 14.84
CA HIS A 130 5.78 -9.22 13.84
C HIS A 130 6.22 -10.61 13.37
N GLU A 131 7.51 -10.77 13.03
CA GLU A 131 8.12 -12.02 12.59
C GLU A 131 8.00 -13.11 13.68
N ALA A 132 8.32 -12.77 14.93
CA ALA A 132 8.23 -13.71 16.06
C ALA A 132 6.78 -14.11 16.37
N ARG A 133 5.81 -13.25 16.06
CA ARG A 133 4.37 -13.48 16.26
C ARG A 133 3.69 -14.10 15.05
N GLY A 134 4.43 -14.36 13.96
CA GLY A 134 3.88 -14.87 12.71
C GLY A 134 2.98 -13.87 11.98
N SER A 135 2.96 -12.59 12.39
CA SER A 135 2.23 -11.53 11.69
C SER A 135 3.11 -10.84 10.66
N ARG A 136 2.49 -10.17 9.69
CA ARG A 136 3.17 -9.50 8.58
C ARG A 136 2.77 -8.04 8.49
N VAL A 137 3.58 -7.24 7.81
CA VAL A 137 3.29 -5.84 7.52
C VAL A 137 3.45 -5.62 6.02
N LEU A 138 2.45 -5.02 5.38
CA LEU A 138 2.39 -4.80 3.93
C LEU A 138 2.20 -3.31 3.64
N LEU A 139 3.10 -2.74 2.83
CA LEU A 139 3.07 -1.31 2.50
C LEU A 139 2.33 -1.02 1.20
N PHE A 140 1.40 -0.07 1.26
CA PHE A 140 0.69 0.53 0.13
C PHE A 140 0.96 2.03 0.13
N VAL A 141 1.71 2.51 -0.86
CA VAL A 141 2.21 3.90 -0.89
C VAL A 141 1.71 4.63 -2.12
N ARG A 142 1.29 5.88 -1.96
CA ARG A 142 1.02 6.81 -3.06
C ARG A 142 1.64 8.16 -2.78
N GLU A 143 1.93 8.91 -3.83
CA GLU A 143 2.53 10.22 -3.68
C GLU A 143 1.49 11.22 -3.17
N HIS A 144 0.35 11.32 -3.85
CA HIS A 144 -0.72 12.27 -3.53
C HIS A 144 -2.04 11.56 -3.25
N ARG A 145 -3.01 12.28 -2.65
CA ARG A 145 -4.37 11.74 -2.51
C ARG A 145 -5.12 11.73 -3.83
N ARG A 146 -4.83 12.70 -4.70
CA ARG A 146 -5.44 12.90 -6.02
C ARG A 146 -4.35 12.87 -7.08
N GLU A 147 -4.65 12.26 -8.21
CA GLU A 147 -3.71 12.16 -9.32
C GLU A 147 -3.23 13.55 -9.77
N GLY A 148 -1.90 13.70 -9.89
CA GLY A 148 -1.26 14.98 -10.21
C GLY A 148 -1.39 16.07 -9.15
N GLY A 149 -1.82 15.74 -7.93
CA GLY A 149 -1.95 16.69 -6.82
C GLY A 149 -3.09 17.71 -6.96
N ARG A 150 -3.95 17.58 -7.97
CA ARG A 150 -4.98 18.58 -8.30
C ARG A 150 -6.27 18.38 -7.49
N ALA A 151 -6.81 19.47 -6.96
CA ALA A 151 -8.15 19.48 -6.36
C ALA A 151 -9.20 19.05 -7.40
N GLY A 152 -10.05 18.09 -7.07
CA GLY A 152 -11.05 17.52 -7.98
C GLY A 152 -10.55 16.39 -8.89
N GLY A 153 -9.25 16.03 -8.85
CA GLY A 153 -8.70 14.90 -9.61
C GLY A 153 -9.22 13.53 -9.15
N VAL A 154 -9.00 12.51 -9.97
CA VAL A 154 -9.29 11.11 -9.60
C VAL A 154 -8.41 10.71 -8.41
N THR A 155 -8.92 9.85 -7.53
CA THR A 155 -8.13 9.34 -6.39
C THR A 155 -6.93 8.56 -6.92
N GLU A 156 -5.73 8.91 -6.47
CA GLU A 156 -4.52 8.19 -6.88
C GLU A 156 -4.53 6.78 -6.26
N PRO A 157 -4.30 5.71 -7.06
CA PRO A 157 -4.17 4.36 -6.54
C PRO A 157 -2.89 4.22 -5.72
N PHE A 158 -2.91 3.32 -4.74
CA PHE A 158 -1.72 2.94 -4.01
C PHE A 158 -0.85 2.00 -4.84
N ARG A 159 0.45 2.10 -4.65
CA ARG A 159 1.42 1.13 -5.11
C ARG A 159 1.77 0.16 -3.98
N CYS A 160 1.69 -1.14 -4.24
CA CYS A 160 2.13 -2.15 -3.29
C CYS A 160 3.66 -2.20 -3.28
N LEU A 161 4.33 -1.81 -2.19
CA LEU A 161 5.78 -1.97 -2.07
C LEU A 161 6.18 -3.36 -1.57
N GLY A 162 5.22 -4.15 -1.10
CA GLY A 162 5.43 -5.51 -0.62
C GLY A 162 5.63 -5.58 0.88
N PHE A 163 6.00 -6.78 1.35
CA PHE A 163 6.22 -7.03 2.77
C PHE A 163 7.47 -6.32 3.28
N VAL A 164 7.42 -5.97 4.55
CA VAL A 164 8.52 -5.34 5.27
C VAL A 164 8.88 -6.06 6.55
N ARG A 165 10.12 -5.84 6.97
CA ARG A 165 10.67 -6.30 8.23
C ARG A 165 11.02 -5.11 9.10
N TYR A 166 10.67 -5.23 10.38
CA TYR A 166 11.03 -4.23 11.37
C TYR A 166 12.57 -4.14 11.46
N GLU A 167 13.13 -2.94 11.37
CA GLU A 167 14.57 -2.70 11.53
C GLU A 167 14.86 -1.94 12.82
N SER A 168 14.19 -0.81 13.03
CA SER A 168 14.30 0.00 14.24
C SER A 168 13.13 0.97 14.36
N HIS A 169 13.01 1.64 15.50
CA HIS A 169 12.17 2.82 15.63
C HIS A 169 12.84 3.87 16.53
N GLU A 170 12.41 5.11 16.38
CA GLU A 170 12.73 6.23 17.26
C GLU A 170 11.42 6.89 17.71
N GLY A 171 11.40 7.51 18.88
CA GLY A 171 10.19 8.11 19.42
C GLY A 171 9.16 7.09 19.93
N GLU A 172 8.02 7.62 20.41
CA GLU A 172 6.97 6.84 21.09
C GLU A 172 5.58 7.27 20.63
N ARG A 173 5.29 8.58 20.55
CA ARG A 173 4.00 9.12 20.11
C ARG A 173 4.19 10.25 19.08
N PRO A 174 4.37 9.95 17.79
CA PRO A 174 4.31 8.62 17.17
C PRO A 174 5.62 7.82 17.27
N MET A 175 5.56 6.52 16.99
CA MET A 175 6.73 5.70 16.68
C MET A 175 7.16 5.98 15.25
N ALA A 176 8.42 6.36 15.07
CA ALA A 176 9.05 6.59 13.77
C ALA A 176 9.82 5.32 13.35
N ILE A 177 9.14 4.41 12.64
CA ILE A 177 9.64 3.06 12.34
C ILE A 177 10.43 3.05 11.02
N ARG A 178 11.56 2.36 11.03
CA ARG A 178 12.32 1.99 9.83
C ARG A 178 11.96 0.56 9.42
N TRP A 179 11.41 0.45 8.22
CA TRP A 179 10.97 -0.79 7.60
C TRP A 179 11.94 -1.19 6.50
N ARG A 180 12.49 -2.40 6.58
CA ARG A 180 13.28 -3.00 5.50
C ARG A 180 12.38 -3.77 4.55
N LEU A 181 12.33 -3.35 3.29
CA LEU A 181 11.55 -3.98 2.23
C LEU A 181 12.19 -5.31 1.81
N GLU A 182 11.36 -6.35 1.63
CA GLU A 182 11.82 -7.63 1.08
C GLU A 182 12.17 -7.54 -0.42
N ARG A 183 11.61 -6.54 -1.12
CA ARG A 183 11.90 -6.25 -2.52
C ARG A 183 12.20 -4.76 -2.69
N PRO A 184 13.32 -4.39 -3.35
CA PRO A 184 13.67 -3.00 -3.51
C PRO A 184 12.69 -2.25 -4.41
N ILE A 185 12.43 -1.00 -4.05
CA ILE A 185 11.76 -0.01 -4.88
C ILE A 185 12.58 0.17 -6.19
N PRO A 186 11.95 0.04 -7.36
CA PRO A 186 12.58 0.37 -8.63
C PRO A 186 13.17 1.78 -8.65
N ALA A 187 14.41 1.90 -9.14
CA ALA A 187 15.15 3.17 -9.14
C ALA A 187 14.36 4.34 -9.75
N GLY A 188 13.60 4.09 -10.83
CA GLY A 188 12.79 5.10 -11.51
C GLY A 188 11.64 5.69 -10.66
N TRP A 189 11.35 5.12 -9.48
CA TRP A 189 10.32 5.64 -8.57
C TRP A 189 10.89 6.40 -7.38
N MET A 190 12.19 6.30 -7.12
CA MET A 190 12.80 6.88 -5.93
C MET A 190 12.58 8.39 -5.84
N GLN A 191 12.60 9.10 -6.97
CA GLN A 191 12.38 10.56 -7.00
C GLN A 191 11.00 10.97 -6.44
N GLY A 192 9.94 10.19 -6.68
CA GLY A 192 8.60 10.44 -6.16
C GLY A 192 8.34 9.84 -4.78
N MET A 193 9.30 9.11 -4.20
CA MET A 193 9.16 8.42 -2.91
C MET A 193 9.74 9.22 -1.73
N GLY A 194 10.11 10.49 -1.96
CA GLY A 194 10.73 11.36 -0.96
C GLY A 194 12.17 10.95 -0.69
N LEU A 195 13.10 11.27 -1.59
CA LEU A 195 14.52 11.15 -1.26
C LEU A 195 14.89 12.27 -0.28
N ALA A 196 15.32 11.89 0.92
CA ALA A 196 16.18 12.78 1.71
C ALA A 196 17.50 12.92 0.94
N VAL A 197 17.69 14.07 0.30
CA VAL A 197 18.99 14.51 -0.21
C VAL A 197 19.72 15.22 0.90
#